data_AF-A0A9D4RHX4-F1
#
_entry.id   AF-A0A9D4RHX4-F1
#
_cell.length_a   1.000
_cell.length_b   1.000
_cell.length_c   1.000
_cell.angle_alpha   90.00
_cell.angle_beta   90.00
_cell.angle_gamma   90.00
#
_symmetry.space_group_name_H-M   'P 1'
#
loop_
_entity.id
_entity.type
_entity.pdbx_description
1 polymer ?
#
loop_
_entity_poly.entity_id
_entity_poly.type
_entity_poly.pdbx_seq_one_letter_code
_entity_poly.pdbx_strand_id
1 'polypeptide(L)' 'MFYQVVYGLVAIPPPSYLERSMRMTRHMHPLSFRQIHSSANYFKYSFFPYTVVLWNSLPALIVHQSDLEGLP' A
#
# COMPACT_ATOMS: atom_id res chain seq x y z
N MET A 1 6.30 6.12 -5.48
CA MET A 1 6.51 6.67 -4.12
C MET A 1 6.13 5.66 -3.03
N PHE A 2 4.88 5.21 -2.90
CA PHE A 2 4.50 4.24 -1.84
C PHE A 2 5.28 2.93 -1.88
N TYR A 3 5.55 2.38 -3.08
CA TYR A 3 6.49 1.27 -3.26
C TYR A 3 7.84 1.53 -2.57
N GLN A 4 8.45 2.69 -2.80
CA GLN A 4 9.73 3.04 -2.19
C GLN A 4 9.63 3.10 -0.66
N VAL A 5 8.51 3.56 -0.10
CA VAL A 5 8.28 3.56 1.36
C VAL A 5 8.16 2.13 1.91
N VAL A 6 7.38 1.26 1.25
CA VAL A 6 7.18 -0.13 1.65
C VAL A 6 8.49 -0.94 1.60
N TYR A 7 9.33 -0.68 0.59
CA TYR A 7 10.62 -1.33 0.40
C TYR A 7 11.79 -0.62 1.08
N GLY A 8 11.56 0.46 1.83
CA GLY A 8 12.61 1.19 2.54
C GLY A 8 13.64 1.87 1.64
N LEU A 9 13.29 2.14 0.38
CA LEU A 9 14.14 2.84 -0.60
C LEU A 9 14.16 4.36 -0.39
N VAL A 10 13.38 4.86 0.57
CA VAL A 10 13.31 6.27 0.96
C VAL A 10 13.33 6.40 2.48
N ALA A 11 13.97 7.45 2.99
CA ALA A 11 14.06 7.76 4.43
C ALA A 11 12.77 8.38 5.00
N ILE A 12 11.61 7.84 4.63
CA ILE A 12 10.30 8.26 5.16
C ILE A 12 9.76 7.12 6.02
N PRO A 13 9.69 7.29 7.35
CA PRO A 13 9.13 6.27 8.21
C PRO A 13 7.63 6.14 7.93
N PRO A 14 7.10 4.91 7.74
CA PRO A 14 5.67 4.71 7.64
C PRO A 14 4.98 5.10 8.96
N PRO A 15 3.77 5.69 8.90
CA PRO A 15 3.04 6.05 10.10
C PRO A 15 2.64 4.80 10.90
N SER A 16 2.54 4.93 12.22
CA SER A 16 2.26 3.80 13.13
C SER A 16 0.94 3.08 12.86
N TYR A 17 -0.03 3.75 12.24
CA TYR A 17 -1.31 3.16 11.86
C TYR A 17 -1.24 2.27 10.60
N LEU A 18 -0.11 2.25 9.89
CA LEU A 18 0.07 1.49 8.66
C LEU A 18 0.42 0.03 8.97
N GLU A 19 -0.59 -0.77 9.31
CA GLU A 19 -0.42 -2.17 9.68
C GLU A 19 -0.61 -3.12 8.47
N ARG A 20 0.18 -4.21 8.43
CA ARG A 20 -0.02 -5.27 7.43
C ARG A 20 -1.34 -5.99 7.64
N SER A 21 -2.01 -6.38 6.55
CA SER A 21 -3.22 -7.19 6.66
C SER A 21 -2.87 -8.57 7.21
N MET A 22 -3.49 -8.95 8.34
CA MET A 22 -3.31 -10.28 8.94
C MET A 22 -4.14 -11.37 8.25
N ARG A 23 -5.17 -10.98 7.49
CA ARG A 23 -6.06 -11.91 6.80
C ARG A 23 -5.85 -11.82 5.30
N MET A 24 -5.38 -12.91 4.70
CA MET A 24 -5.42 -13.08 3.26
C MET A 24 -6.84 -13.43 2.83
N THR A 25 -7.36 -12.65 1.90
CA THR A 25 -8.56 -13.00 1.15
C THR A 25 -8.16 -13.33 -0.29
N ARG A 26 -9.03 -14.02 -1.01
CA ARG A 26 -8.84 -14.44 -2.41
C ARG A 26 -8.49 -13.30 -3.40
N HIS A 27 -8.73 -12.04 -3.03
CA HIS A 27 -8.43 -10.86 -3.87
C HIS A 27 -7.29 -10.00 -3.29
N MET A 28 -6.64 -10.44 -2.21
CA MET A 28 -5.53 -9.72 -1.58
C MET A 28 -4.20 -10.40 -1.87
N HIS A 29 -3.15 -9.59 -1.98
CA HIS A 29 -1.79 -10.06 -2.15
C HIS A 29 -1.04 -10.06 -0.78
N PRO A 30 0.08 -10.78 -0.64
CA PRO A 30 0.79 -10.91 0.65
C PRO A 30 1.32 -9.60 1.25
N LEU A 31 1.47 -8.57 0.41
CA LEU A 31 1.97 -7.24 0.79
C LEU A 31 0.84 -6.23 1.04
N SER A 32 -0.42 -6.66 1.12
CA SER A 32 -1.55 -5.76 1.39
C SER A 32 -1.52 -5.21 2.83
N PHE A 33 -1.99 -3.98 2.99
CA PHE A 33 -2.13 -3.29 4.27
C PHE A 33 -3.58 -3.30 4.74
N ARG A 34 -3.79 -3.13 6.05
CA ARG A 34 -5.13 -2.92 6.61
C ARG A 34 -5.67 -1.58 6.13
N GLN A 35 -6.84 -1.60 5.50
CA GLN A 35 -7.50 -0.37 5.05
C GLN A 35 -7.97 0.44 6.25
N ILE A 36 -7.67 1.74 6.24
CA ILE A 36 -8.02 2.67 7.31
C ILE A 36 -9.30 3.40 6.87
N HIS A 37 -10.32 3.36 7.73
CA HIS A 37 -11.57 4.06 7.50
C HIS A 37 -11.63 5.31 8.35
N SER A 38 -11.98 6.43 7.74
CA SER A 38 -12.24 7.70 8.42
C SER A 38 -13.36 8.45 7.71
N SER A 39 -14.22 9.11 8.49
CA SER A 39 -15.27 10.01 7.98
C SER A 39 -14.70 11.38 7.58
N ALA A 40 -13.50 11.71 8.07
CA ALA A 40 -12.86 12.98 7.80
C ALA A 40 -12.20 12.97 6.41
N ASN A 41 -12.75 13.74 5.47
CA ASN A 41 -12.26 13.80 4.09
C ASN A 41 -10.78 14.19 4.00
N TYR A 42 -10.30 15.12 4.84
CA TYR A 42 -8.90 15.53 4.84
C TYR A 42 -7.96 14.34 5.09
N PHE A 43 -8.33 13.45 6.03
CA PHE A 43 -7.53 12.27 6.35
C PHE A 43 -7.73 11.16 5.31
N LYS A 44 -8.98 10.91 4.91
CA LYS A 44 -9.33 9.89 3.91
C LYS A 44 -8.59 10.10 2.59
N TYR A 45 -8.48 11.34 2.14
CA TYR A 45 -7.78 11.70 0.90
C TYR A 45 -6.32 12.15 1.13
N SER A 46 -5.80 12.01 2.34
CA SER A 46 -4.36 12.13 2.58
C SER A 46 -3.59 10.99 1.88
N PHE A 47 -2.29 11.19 1.68
CA PHE A 47 -1.44 10.29 0.91
C PHE A 47 -1.56 8.81 1.34
N PHE A 48 -1.36 8.49 2.61
CA PHE A 48 -1.32 7.08 3.05
C PHE A 48 -2.68 6.38 2.97
N PRO A 49 -3.79 6.89 3.57
CA PRO A 49 -5.06 6.17 3.56
C PRO A 49 -5.58 5.94 2.14
N TYR A 50 -5.43 6.93 1.26
CA TYR A 50 -5.80 6.80 -0.15
C TYR A 50 -4.92 5.80 -0.90
N THR A 51 -3.60 5.88 -0.73
CA THR A 51 -2.68 5.01 -1.46
C THR A 51 -2.75 3.56 -1.01
N VAL A 52 -3.11 3.28 0.25
CA VAL A 52 -3.37 1.91 0.73
C VAL A 52 -4.50 1.24 -0.06
N VAL A 53 -5.56 1.98 -0.41
CA VAL A 53 -6.66 1.43 -1.22
C VAL A 53 -6.16 1.02 -2.59
N LEU A 54 -5.41 1.91 -3.25
CA LEU A 54 -4.82 1.64 -4.57
C LEU A 54 -3.84 0.48 -4.50
N TRP A 55 -2.92 0.48 -3.54
CA TRP A 55 -1.93 -0.57 -3.33
C TRP A 55 -2.58 -1.94 -3.17
N ASN A 56 -3.60 -2.05 -2.32
CA ASN A 56 -4.31 -3.30 -2.09
C ASN A 56 -5.06 -3.83 -3.31
N SER A 57 -5.41 -2.96 -4.27
CA SER A 57 -6.03 -3.35 -5.54
C SER A 57 -5.03 -3.83 -6.60
N LEU A 58 -3.72 -3.70 -6.34
CA LEU A 58 -2.71 -4.11 -7.30
C LEU A 58 -2.65 -5.64 -7.41
N PRO A 59 -2.51 -6.19 -8.63
CA PRO A 59 -2.19 -7.59 -8.84
C PRO A 59 -0.88 -7.96 -8.15
N ALA A 60 -0.84 -9.13 -7.52
CA ALA A 60 0.35 -9.63 -6.83
C ALA A 60 1.60 -9.62 -7.73
N LEU A 61 1.44 -9.89 -9.04
CA LEU A 61 2.52 -9.85 -10.02
C LEU A 61 3.25 -8.51 -10.04
N ILE A 62 2.51 -7.40 -10.07
CA ILE A 62 3.07 -6.04 -10.13
C ILE A 62 3.78 -5.71 -8.82
N VAL A 63 3.18 -6.08 -7.69
CA VAL A 63 3.72 -5.80 -6.36
C VAL A 63 5.02 -6.57 -6.12
N HIS A 64 5.17 -7.77 -6.70
CA HIS A 64 6.39 -8.58 -6.59
C HIS A 64 7.48 -8.20 -7.60
N GLN A 65 7.19 -7.35 -8.57
CA GLN A 65 8.16 -6.93 -9.57
C GLN A 65 9.23 -6.04 -8.92
N SER A 66 10.49 -6.41 -9.07
CA SER A 66 11.64 -5.69 -8.49
C SER A 66 11.94 -4.38 -9.22
N ASP A 67 11.55 -4.26 -10.48
CA ASP A 67 11.84 -3.12 -11.36
C ASP A 67 10.58 -2.37 -11.80
N LEU A 68 10.63 -1.05 -11.64
CA LEU A 68 9.58 -0.10 -12.06
C LEU A 68 9.56 0.12 -13.59
N GLU A 69 10.64 -0.26 -14.29
CA GLU A 69 10.85 -0.01 -15.73
C GLU A 69 10.23 -1.07 -16.66
N GLY A 70 9.67 -2.15 -16.11
CA GLY A 70 9.21 -3.31 -16.88
C GLY A 70 7.68 -3.45 -16.99
N LEU A 71 6.94 -2.35 -17.09
CA LEU A 71 5.48 -2.40 -17.31
C LEU A 71 5.20 -2.33 -18.83
N PRO A 72 4.47 -3.30 -19.42
CA PRO A 72 4.16 -3.30 -20.85
C PRO A 72 3.25 -2.14 -21.27
#